data_AF-A0A960KDS5-F1
#
_entry.id   AF-A0A960KDS5-F1
#
_cell.length_a   1.000
_cell.length_b   1.000
_cell.length_c   1.000
_cell.angle_alpha   90.00
_cell.angle_beta   90.00
_cell.angle_gamma   90.00
#
_symmetry.space_group_name_H-M   'P 1'
#
loop_
_entity.id
_entity.type
_entity.pdbx_description
1 polymer ?
#
loop_
_entity_poly.entity_id
_entity_poly.type
_entity_poly.pdbx_seq_one_letter_code
_entity_poly.pdbx_strand_id
1 'polypeptide(L)' 'MGSLDLFSDPVREWFASSFPAPTAAQEQGWPAIASGAHTLILAPTGSGKTLTSFLWGIDRLTTTEPPD' A
#
# COMPACT_ATOMS: atom_id res chain seq x y z
N MET A 1 7.66 13.33 3.42
CA MET A 1 6.74 12.68 2.47
C MET A 1 6.50 11.28 3.01
N GLY A 2 5.27 11.01 3.45
CA GLY A 2 4.89 9.75 4.08
C GLY A 2 4.65 8.67 3.03
N SER A 3 4.68 7.40 3.42
CA SER A 3 4.45 6.26 2.50
C SER A 3 3.06 6.28 1.85
N LEU A 4 2.07 6.93 2.49
CA LEU A 4 0.73 7.15 1.95
C LEU A 4 0.68 8.14 0.77
N ASP A 5 1.72 8.97 0.59
CA ASP A 5 1.79 9.93 -0.51
C ASP A 5 1.91 9.23 -1.89
N LEU A 6 2.22 7.93 -1.89
CA LEU A 6 2.29 7.09 -3.09
C LEU A 6 0.92 6.75 -3.68
N PHE A 7 -0.14 6.72 -2.87
CA PHE A 7 -1.47 6.24 -3.26
C PHE A 7 -2.34 7.35 -3.86
N SER A 8 -3.50 7.01 -4.42
CA SER A 8 -4.50 8.00 -4.81
C SER A 8 -5.23 8.61 -3.61
N ASP A 9 -5.90 9.75 -3.83
CA ASP A 9 -6.67 10.44 -2.79
C ASP A 9 -7.76 9.56 -2.15
N PRO A 10 -8.59 8.81 -2.91
CA PRO A 10 -9.59 7.93 -2.31
C PRO A 10 -8.99 6.85 -1.41
N VAL A 11 -7.86 6.27 -1.79
CA VAL A 11 -7.18 5.24 -0.97
C VAL A 11 -6.55 5.85 0.27
N ARG A 12 -5.97 7.06 0.17
CA ARG A 12 -5.47 7.80 1.34
C ARG A 12 -6.58 8.09 2.35
N GLU A 13 -7.71 8.61 1.89
CA GLU A 13 -8.87 8.93 2.73
C GLU A 13 -9.46 7.68 3.40
N TRP A 14 -9.61 6.60 2.63
CA TRP A 14 -10.05 5.31 3.16
C TRP A 14 -9.09 4.78 4.23
N PHE A 15 -7.78 4.85 3.99
CA PHE A 15 -6.79 4.37 4.94
C PHE A 15 -6.85 5.17 6.24
N ALA A 16 -6.88 6.51 6.15
CA ALA A 16 -6.91 7.40 7.30
C ALA A 16 -8.19 7.28 8.15
N SER A 17 -9.31 6.91 7.53
CA SER A 17 -10.57 6.63 8.26
C SER A 17 -10.62 5.23 8.88
N SER A 18 -9.80 4.29 8.39
CA SER A 18 -9.80 2.89 8.85
C SER A 18 -8.72 2.59 9.89
N PHE A 19 -7.57 3.28 9.82
CA PHE A 19 -6.39 3.01 10.64
C PHE A 19 -5.75 4.30 11.17
N PRO A 20 -5.16 4.28 12.37
CA PRO A 20 -4.53 5.46 12.95
C PRO A 20 -3.24 5.88 12.23
N ALA A 21 -2.47 4.91 11.72
CA ALA A 21 -1.23 5.15 10.98
C ALA A 21 -0.79 3.87 10.23
N PRO A 22 0.06 4.00 9.19
CA PRO A 22 0.74 2.86 8.58
C PRO A 22 1.59 2.08 9.59
N THR A 23 1.68 0.76 9.42
CA THR A 23 2.62 -0.08 10.17
C THR A 23 4.02 -0.01 9.56
N ALA A 24 5.06 -0.38 10.32
CA ALA A 24 6.43 -0.44 9.79
C ALA A 24 6.56 -1.33 8.55
N ALA A 25 5.79 -2.43 8.48
CA ALA A 25 5.79 -3.30 7.30
C ALA A 25 5.22 -2.58 6.06
N GLN A 26 4.18 -1.77 6.25
CA GLN A 26 3.56 -0.97 5.20
C GLN A 26 4.47 0.16 4.73
N GLU A 27 5.04 0.92 5.67
CA GLU A 27 5.94 2.03 5.38
C GLU A 27 7.18 1.59 4.58
N GLN A 28 7.73 0.42 4.91
CA GLN A 28 8.91 -0.12 4.21
C GLN A 28 8.53 -0.86 2.93
N GLY A 29 7.38 -1.54 2.90
CA GLY A 29 6.97 -2.38 1.77
C GLY A 29 6.41 -1.59 0.60
N TRP A 30 5.59 -0.57 0.85
CA TRP A 30 4.91 0.16 -0.24
C TRP A 30 5.85 0.86 -1.22
N PRO A 31 6.94 1.54 -0.80
CA PRO A 31 7.88 2.13 -1.75
C PRO A 31 8.51 1.11 -2.72
N ALA A 32 8.88 -0.08 -2.21
CA ALA A 32 9.47 -1.15 -3.02
C ALA A 32 8.46 -1.80 -3.97
N ILE A 33 7.22 -2.00 -3.50
CA ILE A 33 6.14 -2.54 -4.33
C ILE A 33 5.76 -1.52 -5.43
N ALA A 34 5.64 -0.24 -5.06
CA ALA A 34 5.27 0.82 -5.99
C ALA A 34 6.32 1.05 -7.08
N SER A 35 7.60 0.78 -6.80
CA SER A 35 8.66 0.84 -7.82
C SER A 35 8.63 -0.35 -8.80
N GLY A 36 7.73 -1.32 -8.62
CA GLY A 36 7.64 -2.53 -9.44
C GLY A 36 8.64 -3.64 -9.07
N ALA A 37 9.30 -3.54 -7.91
CA ALA A 37 10.26 -4.55 -7.47
C ALA A 37 9.57 -5.78 -6.86
N HIS A 38 10.10 -6.97 -7.13
CA HIS A 38 9.75 -8.16 -6.35
C HIS A 38 10.14 -7.94 -4.88
N THR A 39 9.15 -7.99 -3.98
CA THR A 39 9.33 -7.60 -2.59
C THR A 39 8.99 -8.75 -1.64
N LEU A 40 9.94 -9.15 -0.79
CA LEU A 40 9.73 -10.10 0.31
C LEU A 40 9.62 -9.33 1.63
N ILE A 41 8.48 -9.45 2.31
CA ILE A 41 8.22 -8.78 3.58
C ILE A 41 8.32 -9.79 4.73
N LEU A 42 9.37 -9.67 5.53
CA LEU A 42 9.55 -10.42 6.77
C LEU A 42 9.12 -9.57 7.97
N ALA A 43 7.92 -9.83 8.49
CA ALA A 43 7.40 -9.15 9.67
C ALA A 43 6.53 -10.11 10.52
N PRO A 44 6.34 -9.86 11.82
CA PRO A 44 5.45 -10.66 12.68
C PRO A 44 4.00 -10.78 12.17
N THR A 45 3.24 -11.69 12.75
CA THR A 45 1.78 -11.70 12.60
C THR A 45 1.19 -10.40 13.16
N GLY A 46 0.06 -9.95 12.63
CA GLY A 46 -0.55 -8.67 13.02
C GLY A 46 0.14 -7.41 12.46
N SER A 47 1.27 -7.50 11.77
CA SER A 47 1.97 -6.32 11.22
C SER A 47 1.34 -5.71 9.95
N GLY A 48 0.16 -6.17 9.51
CA GLY A 48 -0.50 -5.61 8.33
C GLY A 48 0.11 -6.03 6.98
N LYS A 49 0.84 -7.16 6.91
CA LYS A 49 1.48 -7.65 5.67
C LYS A 49 0.50 -7.82 4.52
N THR A 50 -0.71 -8.30 4.78
CA THR A 50 -1.76 -8.45 3.75
C THR A 50 -2.05 -7.13 3.06
N LEU A 51 -2.36 -6.09 3.83
CA LEU A 51 -2.62 -4.77 3.27
C LEU A 51 -1.36 -4.18 2.60
N THR A 52 -0.17 -4.50 3.12
CA THR A 52 1.08 -4.12 2.47
C THR A 52 1.20 -4.69 1.06
N SER A 53 0.90 -5.99 0.91
CA SER A 53 1.02 -6.70 -0.36
C SER A 53 -0.06 -6.33 -1.38
N PHE A 54 -1.28 -5.98 -0.94
CA PHE A 54 -2.42 -5.81 -1.84
C PHE A 54 -2.80 -4.36 -2.14
N LEU A 55 -2.59 -3.42 -1.21
CA LEU A 55 -3.18 -2.08 -1.34
C LEU A 55 -2.71 -1.35 -2.59
N TRP A 56 -1.44 -1.51 -2.98
CA TRP A 56 -0.90 -0.93 -4.21
C TRP A 56 -1.62 -1.46 -5.46
N GLY A 57 -1.87 -2.78 -5.52
CA GLY A 57 -2.59 -3.38 -6.64
C GLY A 57 -4.03 -2.87 -6.74
N ILE A 58 -4.71 -2.72 -5.59
CA ILE A 58 -6.08 -2.18 -5.52
C ILE A 58 -6.10 -0.72 -6.01
N ASP A 59 -5.18 0.11 -5.53
CA ASP A 59 -5.07 1.52 -5.95
C ASP A 59 -4.86 1.64 -7.47
N ARG A 60 -4.00 0.80 -8.04
CA ARG A 60 -3.78 0.74 -9.48
C ARG A 60 -5.05 0.34 -10.22
N LEU A 61 -5.75 -0.71 -9.80
CA LEU A 61 -7.02 -1.12 -10.42
C LEU A 61 -8.09 -0.03 -10.44
N THR A 62 -8.07 0.89 -9.47
CA THR A 62 -9.02 2.01 -9.40
C THR A 62 -8.57 3.27 -10.13
N THR A 63 -7.28 3.37 -10.50
CA THR A 63 -6.67 4.58 -11.09
C THR A 63 -6.16 4.37 -12.50
N THR A 64 -6.05 3.13 -12.97
CA THR A 64 -5.65 2.80 -14.34
C THR A 64 -6.85 2.44 -15.19
N GLU A 65 -6.79 2.86 -16.45
CA GLU A 65 -7.70 2.34 -17.46
C GLU A 65 -7.52 0.83 -17.63
N PRO A 66 -8.61 0.04 -17.74
CA PRO A 66 -8.52 -1.38 -18.05
C PRO A 66 -7.80 -1.60 -19.40
N PRO A 67 -7.02 -2.68 -19.54
CA PRO A 67 -6.48 -3.05 -20.84
C PRO A 67 -7.64 -3.43 -21.80
N ASP A 68 -7.41 -3.19 -23.10
CA ASP A 68 -8.31 -3.62 -24.19
C ASP A 68 -8.50 -5.15 -24.26
#